data_AF-A0A2W7BB22-F1
#
_entry.id   AF-A0A2W7BB22-F1
#
_cell.length_a   1.000
_cell.length_b   1.000
_cell.length_c   1.000
_cell.angle_alpha   90.00
_cell.angle_beta   90.00
_cell.angle_gamma   90.00
#
_symmetry.space_group_name_H-M   'P 1'
#
loop_
_entity.id
_entity.type
_entity.pdbx_description
1 polymer ?
#
loop_
_entity_poly.entity_id
_entity_poly.type
_entity_poly.pdbx_seq_one_letter_code
_entity_poly.pdbx_strand_id
1 'polypeptide(L)'
;MKKFIKLKPSFRVSARSYFYLKSLIFRTKISQNLSKGISLVELLLAMLVAGIIIQLAYLGFSWNRQLYLNDQAKNEANQNLITAFSIVGSDIKQAGAGLDAGFPAVLISPYPTNPSGTPNLTSPTFPTFNSEITLRRLIPGTQPSRICPNNATTPPTTISGSPTEIFVLNSLKPLPPSTAPPEAGCANDTAGIAVVTALRNYRLQNGGSVRIFIYPSTNGSGEFLNYTGENFYPTSTSTTSTSLIVNGTLTGTYNISSAKIMLIEERKYRLGCSDSSISDASCPTDKLQNLQLIVNNSNPVNLVNKIGNFAVTATIQQDITSTTTAQFLCWIITQAGATTCSNNPPPSSPATITLPNSYVWSQLYSINVTLKPQGVSNNLQQTQNFLPRNVLNY
;
A
#
# COMPACT_ATOMS: atom_id res chain seq x y z
N MET A 1 0.15 13.77 22.54
CA MET A 1 0.27 13.33 23.96
C MET A 1 1.07 12.03 24.02
N LYS A 2 2.33 12.08 24.49
CA LYS A 2 3.19 10.90 24.66
C LYS A 2 2.79 10.18 25.96
N LYS A 3 2.04 9.08 25.87
CA LYS A 3 1.84 8.16 27.00
C LYS A 3 3.17 7.44 27.24
N PHE A 4 3.92 7.91 28.23
CA PHE A 4 5.02 7.15 28.79
C PHE A 4 4.44 5.87 29.41
N ILE A 5 4.71 4.74 28.77
CA ILE A 5 4.50 3.42 29.37
C ILE A 5 5.51 3.35 30.52
N LYS A 6 5.02 3.62 31.73
CA LYS A 6 5.75 3.42 32.97
C LYS A 6 5.85 1.90 33.17
N LEU A 7 6.87 1.29 32.55
CA LEU A 7 7.26 -0.09 32.82
C LEU A 7 7.55 -0.16 34.31
N LYS A 8 6.61 -0.71 35.10
CA LYS A 8 6.89 -1.15 36.45
C LYS A 8 7.85 -2.33 36.31
N PRO A 9 9.10 -2.25 36.80
CA PRO A 9 9.88 -3.45 37.00
C PRO A 9 9.23 -4.20 38.17
N SER A 10 8.26 -5.07 37.89
CA SER A 10 7.78 -6.05 38.86
C SER A 10 8.65 -7.31 38.79
N PHE A 11 9.97 -7.15 38.91
CA PHE A 11 10.77 -8.21 39.50
C PHE A 11 10.49 -8.16 41.00
N ARG A 12 9.36 -8.74 41.41
CA ARG A 12 9.26 -9.31 42.76
C ARG A 12 10.24 -10.47 42.77
N VAL A 13 11.50 -10.17 43.04
CA VAL A 13 12.41 -11.15 43.60
C VAL A 13 11.71 -11.63 44.87
N SER A 14 11.11 -12.81 44.79
CA SER A 14 10.55 -13.49 45.94
C SER A 14 11.63 -13.52 47.01
N ALA A 15 11.43 -12.77 48.08
CA ALA A 15 12.33 -12.61 49.22
C ALA A 15 12.38 -13.89 50.08
N ARG A 16 12.37 -15.08 49.45
CA ARG A 16 12.42 -16.39 50.10
C ARG A 16 13.73 -17.16 49.88
N SER A 17 14.74 -16.58 49.25
CA SER A 17 16.08 -17.23 49.12
C SER A 17 17.21 -16.58 49.94
N TYR A 18 16.88 -15.77 50.95
CA TYR A 18 17.88 -15.31 51.94
C TYR A 18 18.16 -16.31 53.07
N PHE A 19 17.71 -17.57 52.95
CA PHE A 19 17.83 -18.55 54.04
C PHE A 19 18.98 -19.56 53.91
N TYR A 20 19.77 -19.54 52.82
CA TYR A 20 20.89 -20.50 52.67
C TYR A 20 22.29 -19.88 52.66
N LEU A 21 22.43 -18.55 52.68
CA LEU A 21 23.76 -17.91 52.74
C LEU A 21 24.29 -17.71 54.17
N LYS A 22 23.69 -18.36 55.17
CA LYS A 22 24.19 -18.39 56.57
C LYS A 22 24.94 -19.69 56.92
N SER A 23 24.98 -20.70 56.04
CA SER A 23 25.68 -21.97 56.32
C SER A 23 27.09 -22.09 55.69
N LEU A 24 27.55 -21.08 54.94
CA LEU A 24 28.91 -21.05 54.37
C LEU A 24 29.93 -20.27 55.22
N ILE A 25 29.59 -19.94 56.46
CA ILE A 25 30.61 -19.76 57.51
C ILE A 25 30.88 -21.14 58.12
N PHE A 26 31.25 -22.09 57.27
CA PHE A 26 32.00 -23.24 57.72
C PHE A 26 33.38 -22.68 58.06
N ARG A 27 33.58 -22.32 59.33
CA ARG A 27 34.89 -22.08 59.91
C ARG A 27 35.69 -23.37 59.74
N THR A 28 36.34 -23.55 58.61
CA THR A 28 37.53 -24.39 58.52
C THR A 28 38.62 -23.67 59.30
N LYS A 29 38.64 -23.91 60.62
CA LYS A 29 39.88 -23.90 61.40
C LYS A 29 40.75 -25.05 60.84
N ILE A 30 41.29 -24.86 59.65
CA ILE A 30 42.46 -25.62 59.20
C ILE A 30 43.62 -24.93 59.91
N SER A 31 43.88 -25.44 61.10
CA SER A 31 44.95 -24.99 61.97
C SER A 31 46.27 -25.19 61.25
N GLN A 32 47.04 -24.13 61.28
CA GLN A 32 48.40 -23.99 60.79
C GLN A 32 49.28 -25.12 61.32
N ASN A 33 49.90 -25.85 60.39
CA ASN A 33 51.21 -26.54 60.48
C ASN A 33 51.20 -27.74 59.53
N LEU A 34 51.29 -27.51 58.23
CA LEU A 34 51.54 -28.58 57.27
C LEU A 34 52.50 -28.10 56.19
N SER A 35 53.79 -28.34 56.40
CA SER A 35 54.80 -28.49 55.34
C SER A 35 54.60 -29.85 54.61
N LYS A 36 53.36 -30.18 54.24
CA LYS A 36 53.00 -31.40 53.50
C LYS A 36 52.10 -31.05 52.32
N GLY A 37 52.36 -31.67 51.17
CA GLY A 37 51.72 -31.38 49.89
C GLY A 37 50.19 -31.48 49.88
N ILE A 38 49.60 -30.84 48.87
CA ILE A 38 48.14 -30.81 48.58
C ILE A 38 47.57 -32.23 48.66
N SER A 39 46.51 -32.43 49.45
CA SER A 39 45.84 -33.73 49.49
C SER A 39 44.96 -33.92 48.24
N LEU A 40 44.90 -35.14 47.72
CA LEU A 40 44.10 -35.47 46.53
C LEU A 40 42.60 -35.13 46.70
N VAL A 41 42.10 -35.14 47.94
CA VAL A 41 40.71 -34.80 48.28
C VAL A 41 40.44 -33.30 48.11
N GLU A 42 41.38 -32.42 48.48
CA GLU A 42 41.25 -30.97 48.26
C GLU A 42 41.24 -30.63 46.77
N LEU A 43 42.06 -31.33 45.97
CA LEU A 43 42.08 -31.15 44.52
C LEU A 43 40.73 -31.53 43.88
N LEU A 44 40.14 -32.66 44.30
CA LEU A 44 38.83 -33.11 43.83
C LEU A 44 37.71 -32.14 44.21
N LEU A 45 37.70 -31.66 45.47
CA LEU A 45 36.70 -30.70 45.92
C LEU A 45 36.85 -29.36 45.18
N ALA A 46 38.07 -28.88 44.99
CA ALA A 46 38.34 -27.66 44.23
C ALA A 46 37.86 -27.77 42.78
N MET A 47 38.11 -28.91 42.11
CA MET A 47 37.60 -29.16 40.76
C MET A 47 36.08 -29.20 40.71
N LEU A 48 35.42 -29.81 41.70
CA LEU A 48 33.96 -29.88 41.76
C LEU A 48 33.35 -28.48 41.92
N VAL A 49 33.89 -27.67 42.82
CA VAL A 49 33.43 -26.29 43.02
C VAL A 49 33.68 -25.43 41.78
N ALA A 50 34.87 -25.54 41.18
CA ALA A 50 35.20 -24.84 39.94
C ALA A 50 34.24 -25.24 38.80
N GLY A 51 33.92 -26.53 38.67
CA GLY A 51 32.97 -27.03 37.68
C GLY A 51 31.57 -26.42 37.84
N ILE A 52 31.06 -26.33 39.07
CA ILE A 52 29.76 -25.69 39.37
C ILE A 52 29.77 -24.21 38.97
N ILE A 53 30.84 -23.48 39.31
CA ILE A 53 30.96 -22.05 38.99
C ILE A 53 30.99 -21.85 37.46
N ILE A 54 31.78 -22.66 36.74
CA ILE A 54 31.86 -22.60 35.27
C ILE A 54 30.50 -22.91 34.65
N GLN A 55 29.78 -23.92 35.13
CA GLN A 55 28.46 -24.28 34.63
C GLN A 55 27.45 -23.15 34.83
N LEU A 56 27.43 -22.51 36.00
CA LEU A 56 26.56 -21.37 36.29
C LEU A 56 26.90 -20.16 35.42
N ALA A 57 28.19 -19.87 35.23
CA ALA A 57 28.64 -18.81 34.33
C ALA A 57 28.20 -19.05 32.88
N TYR A 58 28.33 -20.30 32.40
CA TYR A 58 27.88 -20.69 31.06
C TYR A 58 26.37 -20.51 30.88
N LEU A 59 25.55 -20.94 31.85
CA LEU A 59 24.09 -20.76 31.82
C LEU A 59 23.71 -19.28 31.79
N GLY A 60 24.35 -18.45 32.62
CA GLY A 60 24.13 -17.01 32.64
C GLY A 60 24.46 -16.36 31.30
N PHE A 61 25.60 -16.72 30.70
CA PHE A 61 26.00 -16.22 29.38
C PHE A 61 25.02 -16.66 28.28
N SER A 62 24.61 -17.93 28.28
CA SER A 62 23.69 -18.49 27.29
C SER A 62 22.33 -17.78 27.32
N TRP A 63 21.76 -17.54 28.51
CA TRP A 63 20.50 -16.80 28.64
C TRP A 63 20.62 -15.34 28.23
N ASN A 64 21.69 -14.64 28.64
CA ASN A 64 21.91 -13.26 28.23
C ASN A 64 22.02 -13.13 26.70
N ARG A 65 22.68 -14.10 26.04
CA ARG A 65 22.76 -14.15 24.58
C ARG A 65 21.39 -14.35 23.94
N GLN A 66 20.56 -15.25 24.45
CA GLN A 66 19.20 -15.47 23.92
C GLN A 66 18.31 -14.23 24.06
N LEU A 67 18.38 -13.55 25.21
CA LEU A 67 17.65 -12.29 25.42
C LEU A 67 18.10 -11.21 24.44
N TYR A 68 19.41 -11.06 24.26
CA TYR A 68 19.97 -10.10 23.30
C TYR A 68 19.49 -10.37 21.86
N LEU A 69 19.56 -11.63 21.41
CA LEU A 69 19.12 -12.00 20.06
C LEU A 69 17.61 -11.77 19.86
N ASN A 70 16.79 -12.04 20.88
CA ASN A 70 15.35 -11.76 20.83
C ASN A 70 15.05 -10.26 20.74
N ASP A 71 15.75 -9.44 21.52
CA ASP A 71 15.58 -7.99 21.50
C ASP A 71 16.08 -7.38 20.19
N GLN A 72 17.18 -7.90 19.64
CA GLN A 72 17.65 -7.54 18.31
C GLN A 72 16.60 -7.86 17.23
N ALA A 73 16.02 -9.06 17.24
CA ALA A 73 14.99 -9.47 16.30
C ALA A 73 13.72 -8.60 16.40
N LYS A 74 13.29 -8.25 17.62
CA LYS A 74 12.17 -7.32 17.84
C LYS A 74 12.47 -5.91 17.33
N ASN A 75 13.68 -5.43 17.57
CA ASN A 75 14.08 -4.10 17.12
C ASN A 75 14.15 -4.04 15.59
N GLU A 76 14.72 -5.05 14.93
CA GLU A 76 14.72 -5.18 13.47
C GLU A 76 13.28 -5.20 12.92
N ALA A 77 12.43 -6.06 13.49
CA ALA A 77 11.02 -6.13 13.11
C ALA A 77 10.32 -4.76 13.25
N ASN A 78 10.52 -4.06 14.37
CA ASN A 78 9.92 -2.75 14.59
C ASN A 78 10.44 -1.69 13.60
N GLN A 79 11.73 -1.70 13.27
CA GLN A 79 12.31 -0.80 12.26
C GLN A 79 11.73 -1.07 10.86
N ASN A 80 11.55 -2.34 10.51
CA ASN A 80 10.92 -2.75 9.26
C ASN A 80 9.47 -2.25 9.17
N LEU A 81 8.68 -2.40 10.24
CA LEU A 81 7.30 -1.90 10.31
C LEU A 81 7.24 -0.38 10.13
N ILE A 82 8.08 0.37 10.85
CA ILE A 82 8.13 1.84 10.76
C ILE A 82 8.49 2.28 9.33
N THR A 83 9.48 1.62 8.72
CA THR A 83 9.90 1.90 7.35
C THR A 83 8.77 1.65 6.35
N ALA A 84 8.11 0.50 6.47
CA ALA A 84 6.96 0.17 5.64
C ALA A 84 5.83 1.20 5.76
N PHE A 85 5.48 1.62 6.98
CA PHE A 85 4.48 2.67 7.20
C PHE A 85 4.89 4.02 6.63
N SER A 86 6.17 4.41 6.73
CA SER A 86 6.65 5.67 6.18
C SER A 86 6.55 5.71 4.66
N ILE A 87 6.86 4.60 3.98
CA ILE A 87 6.80 4.50 2.52
C ILE A 87 5.35 4.49 2.05
N VAL A 88 4.57 3.50 2.50
CA VAL A 88 3.17 3.31 2.07
C VAL A 88 2.31 4.51 2.50
N GLY A 89 2.52 5.02 3.72
CA GLY A 89 1.77 6.13 4.28
C GLY A 89 1.98 7.46 3.56
N SER A 90 3.20 7.73 3.07
CA SER A 90 3.47 8.94 2.28
C SER A 90 2.69 8.92 0.96
N ASP A 91 2.63 7.77 0.30
CA ASP A 91 1.93 7.64 -0.97
C ASP A 91 0.40 7.61 -0.79
N ILE A 92 -0.11 7.00 0.29
CA ILE A 92 -1.54 7.10 0.63
C ILE A 92 -1.96 8.57 0.79
N LYS A 93 -1.13 9.38 1.46
CA LYS A 93 -1.41 10.82 1.62
C LYS A 93 -1.36 11.59 0.31
N GLN A 94 -0.66 11.09 -0.70
CA GLN A 94 -0.56 11.71 -2.03
C GLN A 94 -1.55 11.12 -3.04
N ALA A 95 -2.23 10.02 -2.70
CA ALA A 95 -3.24 9.41 -3.55
C ALA A 95 -4.33 10.44 -3.88
N GLY A 96 -4.78 10.43 -5.14
CA GLY A 96 -5.77 11.38 -5.63
C GLY A 96 -5.24 12.78 -5.95
N ALA A 97 -3.94 13.06 -5.75
CA ALA A 97 -3.39 14.36 -6.09
C ALA A 97 -3.55 14.66 -7.60
N GLY A 98 -4.22 15.77 -7.91
CA GLY A 98 -4.50 16.20 -9.29
C GLY A 98 -5.62 15.43 -9.99
N LEU A 99 -6.33 14.54 -9.28
CA LEU A 99 -7.43 13.75 -9.84
C LEU A 99 -8.78 14.31 -9.40
N ASP A 100 -9.81 14.07 -10.22
CA ASP A 100 -11.18 14.49 -9.91
C ASP A 100 -11.72 13.76 -8.66
N ALA A 101 -12.65 14.39 -7.94
CA ALA A 101 -13.26 13.82 -6.73
C ALA A 101 -13.97 12.46 -6.97
N GLY A 102 -14.42 12.20 -8.20
CA GLY A 102 -15.04 10.94 -8.61
C GLY A 102 -14.07 9.85 -9.07
N PHE A 103 -12.79 10.17 -9.22
CA PHE A 103 -11.81 9.22 -9.74
C PHE A 103 -11.41 8.19 -8.68
N PRO A 104 -11.43 6.87 -8.96
CA PRO A 104 -11.04 5.86 -7.98
C PRO A 104 -9.51 5.84 -7.80
N ALA A 105 -9.02 6.74 -6.95
CA ALA A 105 -7.59 6.91 -6.70
C ALA A 105 -6.98 5.81 -5.82
N VAL A 106 -7.82 5.08 -5.07
CA VAL A 106 -7.41 3.94 -4.24
C VAL A 106 -8.27 2.74 -4.56
N LEU A 107 -7.60 1.61 -4.78
CA LEU A 107 -8.22 0.31 -4.88
C LEU A 107 -7.59 -0.61 -3.83
N ILE A 108 -8.41 -1.44 -3.20
CA ILE A 108 -7.97 -2.42 -2.22
C ILE A 108 -8.51 -3.77 -2.69
N SER A 109 -7.63 -4.74 -2.81
CA SER A 109 -7.99 -6.10 -3.19
C SER A 109 -7.32 -7.11 -2.26
N PRO A 110 -7.90 -8.30 -2.08
CA PRO A 110 -7.25 -9.36 -1.32
C PRO A 110 -6.08 -9.92 -2.11
N TYR A 111 -5.03 -10.36 -1.40
CA TYR A 111 -3.83 -10.90 -2.01
C TYR A 111 -3.31 -12.14 -1.26
N PRO A 112 -2.82 -13.19 -1.96
CA PRO A 112 -2.87 -13.36 -3.41
C PRO A 112 -4.30 -13.56 -3.92
N THR A 113 -4.58 -13.13 -5.14
CA THR A 113 -5.84 -13.44 -5.83
C THR A 113 -5.77 -14.85 -6.42
N ASN A 114 -6.87 -15.62 -6.39
CA ASN A 114 -6.90 -16.87 -7.14
C ASN A 114 -6.79 -16.59 -8.65
N PRO A 115 -6.36 -17.57 -9.47
CA PRO A 115 -6.31 -17.43 -10.93
C PRO A 115 -7.65 -17.02 -11.55
N SER A 116 -8.76 -17.38 -10.91
CA SER A 116 -10.12 -17.00 -11.26
C SER A 116 -10.48 -15.55 -10.91
N GLY A 117 -9.54 -14.76 -10.37
CA GLY A 117 -9.79 -13.40 -9.86
C GLY A 117 -10.65 -13.34 -8.60
N THR A 118 -11.11 -14.50 -8.10
CA THR A 118 -11.90 -14.57 -6.87
C THR A 118 -10.99 -14.51 -5.64
N PRO A 119 -11.38 -13.77 -4.59
CA PRO A 119 -10.68 -13.79 -3.32
C PRO A 119 -10.59 -15.23 -2.77
N ASN A 120 -9.40 -15.67 -2.34
CA ASN A 120 -9.27 -16.93 -1.60
C ASN A 120 -9.70 -16.73 -0.14
N LEU A 121 -11.01 -16.52 0.08
CA LEU A 121 -11.60 -16.23 1.39
C LEU A 121 -12.32 -17.47 1.93
N THR A 122 -11.58 -18.54 2.22
CA THR A 122 -12.17 -19.73 2.88
C THR A 122 -12.48 -19.49 4.36
N SER A 123 -11.96 -18.42 4.98
CA SER A 123 -12.50 -17.86 6.25
C SER A 123 -11.92 -16.45 6.51
N PRO A 124 -12.65 -15.36 6.21
CA PRO A 124 -12.18 -14.00 6.48
C PRO A 124 -12.33 -13.68 7.97
N THR A 125 -11.46 -14.21 8.83
CA THR A 125 -11.26 -13.59 10.15
C THR A 125 -10.31 -12.43 9.96
N PHE A 126 -10.86 -11.24 9.71
CA PHE A 126 -10.08 -10.00 9.77
C PHE A 126 -9.33 -9.95 11.12
N PRO A 127 -8.02 -9.60 11.15
CA PRO A 127 -7.19 -9.02 10.09
C PRO A 127 -6.25 -10.01 9.36
N THR A 128 -6.56 -11.30 9.29
CA THR A 128 -5.56 -12.34 8.93
C THR A 128 -5.19 -12.47 7.45
N PHE A 129 -5.91 -11.81 6.53
CA PHE A 129 -5.57 -11.87 5.10
C PHE A 129 -4.61 -10.74 4.69
N ASN A 130 -3.84 -10.98 3.63
CA ASN A 130 -3.00 -9.96 3.02
C ASN A 130 -3.80 -9.19 1.97
N SER A 131 -3.43 -7.93 1.76
CA SER A 131 -4.07 -7.02 0.82
C SER A 131 -3.07 -6.57 -0.25
N GLU A 132 -3.58 -6.25 -1.43
CA GLU A 132 -2.91 -5.39 -2.41
C GLU A 132 -3.64 -4.05 -2.44
N ILE A 133 -2.91 -2.97 -2.18
CA ILE A 133 -3.44 -1.60 -2.32
C ILE A 133 -2.83 -0.96 -3.57
N THR A 134 -3.70 -0.48 -4.45
CA THR A 134 -3.31 0.31 -5.63
C THR A 134 -3.62 1.78 -5.36
N LEU A 135 -2.61 2.63 -5.52
CA LEU A 135 -2.68 4.07 -5.34
C LEU A 135 -2.43 4.76 -6.69
N ARG A 136 -3.25 5.75 -7.01
CA ARG A 136 -3.13 6.51 -8.26
C ARG A 136 -3.01 8.00 -7.96
N ARG A 137 -2.17 8.67 -8.74
CA ARG A 137 -2.03 10.12 -8.74
C ARG A 137 -1.75 10.64 -10.14
N LEU A 138 -2.14 11.87 -10.42
CA LEU A 138 -1.79 12.54 -11.66
C LEU A 138 -0.28 12.82 -11.68
N ILE A 139 0.37 12.67 -12.83
CA ILE A 139 1.77 13.03 -12.97
C ILE A 139 1.92 14.56 -12.85
N PRO A 140 2.80 15.08 -11.97
CA PRO A 140 2.98 16.52 -11.80
C PRO A 140 3.26 17.24 -13.12
N GLY A 141 2.63 18.39 -13.33
CA GLY A 141 2.78 19.18 -14.56
C GLY A 141 1.96 18.70 -15.76
N THR A 142 1.25 17.58 -15.62
CA THR A 142 0.27 17.13 -16.62
C THR A 142 -1.14 17.55 -16.19
N GLN A 143 -2.06 17.65 -17.15
CA GLN A 143 -3.47 17.90 -16.88
C GLN A 143 -4.33 16.88 -17.64
N PRO A 144 -5.53 16.54 -17.14
CA PRO A 144 -6.48 15.73 -17.89
C PRO A 144 -6.85 16.42 -19.21
N SER A 145 -6.78 15.69 -20.31
CA SER A 145 -7.20 16.13 -21.64
C SER A 145 -8.57 15.54 -21.97
N ARG A 146 -9.46 16.33 -22.57
CA ARG A 146 -10.73 15.80 -23.09
C ARG A 146 -10.48 15.10 -24.40
N ILE A 147 -11.32 14.12 -24.69
CA ILE A 147 -11.35 13.46 -25.98
C ILE A 147 -12.23 14.30 -26.91
N CYS A 148 -11.80 14.47 -28.15
CA CYS A 148 -12.54 15.18 -29.17
C CYS A 148 -13.04 14.24 -30.26
N PRO A 149 -14.18 14.56 -30.90
CA PRO A 149 -14.60 13.85 -32.10
C PRO A 149 -13.57 14.07 -33.21
N ASN A 150 -13.42 13.07 -34.09
CA ASN A 150 -12.61 13.22 -35.30
C ASN A 150 -13.33 14.12 -36.34
N ASN A 151 -12.62 14.48 -37.42
CA ASN A 151 -13.18 15.31 -38.50
C ASN A 151 -14.02 14.51 -39.52
N ALA A 152 -14.54 13.33 -39.15
CA ALA A 152 -15.38 12.56 -40.05
C ALA A 152 -16.74 13.25 -40.24
N THR A 153 -17.37 13.01 -41.40
CA THR A 153 -18.71 13.55 -41.74
C THR A 153 -19.78 13.15 -40.72
N THR A 154 -19.61 11.97 -40.11
CA THR A 154 -20.37 11.49 -38.95
C THR A 154 -19.37 11.14 -37.84
N PRO A 155 -19.04 12.10 -36.96
CA PRO A 155 -18.05 11.86 -35.92
C PRO A 155 -18.53 10.76 -34.97
N PRO A 156 -17.65 9.83 -34.55
CA PRO A 156 -18.01 8.85 -33.54
C PRO A 156 -18.39 9.60 -32.25
N THR A 157 -19.37 9.07 -31.54
CA THR A 157 -19.77 9.56 -30.21
C THR A 157 -19.09 8.78 -29.08
N THR A 158 -18.49 7.63 -29.42
CA THR A 158 -17.84 6.74 -28.45
C THR A 158 -16.51 6.19 -28.99
N ILE A 159 -15.64 5.77 -28.07
CA ILE A 159 -14.40 5.02 -28.33
C ILE A 159 -14.52 3.66 -27.65
N SER A 160 -14.20 2.59 -28.37
CA SER A 160 -14.22 1.20 -27.88
C SER A 160 -13.29 0.32 -28.71
N GLY A 161 -13.07 -0.93 -28.29
CA GLY A 161 -12.25 -1.90 -29.03
C GLY A 161 -10.77 -1.52 -29.01
N SER A 162 -10.07 -1.65 -30.14
CA SER A 162 -8.63 -1.36 -30.23
C SER A 162 -8.38 -0.05 -30.99
N PRO A 163 -8.57 1.13 -30.36
CA PRO A 163 -8.30 2.39 -31.03
C PRO A 163 -6.81 2.49 -31.37
N THR A 164 -6.51 2.95 -32.58
CA THR A 164 -5.13 3.28 -33.01
C THR A 164 -4.82 4.77 -32.82
N GLU A 165 -5.85 5.61 -32.83
CA GLU A 165 -5.75 7.05 -32.63
C GLU A 165 -6.87 7.56 -31.74
N ILE A 166 -6.54 8.53 -30.88
CA ILE A 166 -7.53 9.28 -30.09
C ILE A 166 -7.30 10.78 -30.27
N PHE A 167 -8.31 11.49 -30.74
CA PHE A 167 -8.24 12.94 -30.92
C PHE A 167 -8.40 13.65 -29.57
N VAL A 168 -7.49 14.58 -29.29
CA VAL A 168 -7.47 15.35 -28.02
C VAL A 168 -7.49 16.86 -28.24
N LEU A 169 -7.28 17.29 -29.48
CA LEU A 169 -7.47 18.68 -29.92
C LEU A 169 -8.14 18.65 -31.28
N ASN A 170 -9.25 19.36 -31.41
CA ASN A 170 -9.95 19.51 -32.68
C ASN A 170 -9.97 20.99 -33.12
N SER A 171 -9.67 21.20 -34.40
CA SER A 171 -9.73 22.47 -35.09
C SER A 171 -11.12 22.70 -35.73
N LEU A 172 -12.22 22.49 -34.99
CA LEU A 172 -13.51 22.90 -35.53
C LEU A 172 -13.57 24.43 -35.54
N LYS A 173 -13.95 24.97 -36.71
CA LYS A 173 -14.23 26.40 -36.98
C LYS A 173 -15.02 26.99 -35.80
N PRO A 174 -14.75 28.26 -35.38
CA PRO A 174 -15.44 28.87 -34.25
C PRO A 174 -16.94 28.61 -34.37
N LEU A 175 -17.50 27.88 -33.39
CA LEU A 175 -18.93 27.84 -33.22
C LEU A 175 -19.40 29.30 -33.11
N PRO A 176 -20.51 29.69 -33.77
CA PRO A 176 -21.07 31.03 -33.60
C PRO A 176 -21.19 31.34 -32.11
N PRO A 177 -21.07 32.62 -31.69
CA PRO A 177 -21.05 33.00 -30.28
C PRO A 177 -22.31 32.48 -29.59
N SER A 178 -22.18 31.30 -29.00
CA SER A 178 -23.17 30.68 -28.15
C SER A 178 -22.94 31.25 -26.78
N THR A 179 -24.02 31.66 -26.11
CA THR A 179 -24.02 32.06 -24.71
C THR A 179 -23.68 30.91 -23.75
N ALA A 180 -23.50 29.69 -24.27
CA ALA A 180 -22.91 28.60 -23.53
C ALA A 180 -21.40 28.85 -23.34
N PRO A 181 -20.85 28.64 -22.13
CA PRO A 181 -19.41 28.72 -21.91
C PRO A 181 -18.70 27.83 -22.94
N PRO A 182 -17.62 28.30 -23.60
CA PRO A 182 -16.90 27.50 -24.57
C PRO A 182 -16.52 26.18 -23.90
N GLU A 183 -16.90 25.06 -24.52
CA GLU A 183 -16.58 23.72 -24.02
C GLU A 183 -15.07 23.57 -23.98
N ALA A 184 -14.49 23.84 -22.80
CA ALA A 184 -13.06 23.73 -22.57
C ALA A 184 -12.56 22.33 -22.95
N GLY A 185 -11.66 22.26 -23.94
CA GLY A 185 -10.94 21.05 -24.29
C GLY A 185 -11.06 20.55 -25.73
N CYS A 186 -11.98 21.04 -26.57
CA CYS A 186 -12.03 20.67 -27.99
C CYS A 186 -12.03 21.85 -28.97
N ALA A 187 -11.90 23.07 -28.47
CA ALA A 187 -11.59 24.24 -29.28
C ALA A 187 -10.08 24.50 -29.29
N ASN A 188 -9.60 25.30 -30.24
CA ASN A 188 -8.21 25.75 -30.35
C ASN A 188 -7.79 26.70 -29.22
N ASP A 189 -7.97 26.30 -27.96
CA ASP A 189 -7.48 27.08 -26.83
C ASP A 189 -5.98 26.82 -26.58
N THR A 190 -5.29 27.84 -26.08
CA THR A 190 -3.86 27.78 -25.76
C THR A 190 -3.56 26.71 -24.69
N ALA A 191 -4.56 26.35 -23.86
CA ALA A 191 -4.42 25.36 -22.82
C ALA A 191 -4.27 23.95 -23.39
N GLY A 192 -5.05 23.60 -24.42
CA GLY A 192 -5.00 22.31 -25.08
C GLY A 192 -3.63 22.01 -25.71
N ILE A 193 -3.03 23.01 -26.37
CA ILE A 193 -1.67 22.91 -26.93
C ILE A 193 -0.65 22.63 -25.81
N ALA A 194 -0.77 23.33 -24.68
CA ALA A 194 0.12 23.12 -23.53
C ALA A 194 -0.01 21.70 -22.96
N VAL A 195 -1.23 21.16 -22.87
CA VAL A 195 -1.48 19.78 -22.40
C VAL A 195 -0.83 18.76 -23.34
N VAL A 196 -1.06 18.84 -24.64
CA VAL A 196 -0.45 17.92 -25.62
C VAL A 196 1.08 18.02 -25.61
N THR A 197 1.61 19.24 -25.48
CA THR A 197 3.06 19.45 -25.36
C THR A 197 3.62 18.79 -24.09
N ALA A 198 2.93 18.91 -22.95
CA ALA A 198 3.33 18.26 -21.70
C ALA A 198 3.29 16.73 -21.82
N LEU A 199 2.24 16.16 -22.44
CA LEU A 199 2.13 14.72 -22.72
C LEU A 199 3.30 14.23 -23.59
N ARG A 200 3.58 14.93 -24.69
CA ARG A 200 4.67 14.62 -25.61
C ARG A 200 6.03 14.67 -24.92
N ASN A 201 6.30 15.73 -24.16
CA ASN A 201 7.56 15.88 -23.44
C ASN A 201 7.76 14.75 -22.42
N TYR A 202 6.72 14.43 -21.65
CA TYR A 202 6.76 13.33 -20.70
C TYR A 202 7.02 12.00 -21.41
N ARG A 203 6.35 11.72 -22.53
CA ARG A 203 6.56 10.51 -23.33
C ARG A 203 8.00 10.39 -23.83
N LEU A 204 8.56 11.46 -24.40
CA LEU A 204 9.93 11.48 -24.92
C LEU A 204 10.97 11.27 -23.81
N GLN A 205 10.75 11.83 -22.62
CA GLN A 205 11.62 11.64 -21.46
C GLN A 205 11.58 10.22 -20.88
N ASN A 206 10.49 9.47 -21.11
CA ASN A 206 10.28 8.12 -20.58
C ASN A 206 10.43 7.02 -21.65
N GLY A 207 11.28 7.25 -22.66
CA GLY A 207 11.64 6.23 -23.65
C GLY A 207 10.68 6.11 -24.84
N GLY A 208 9.85 7.14 -25.08
CA GLY A 208 9.04 7.26 -26.30
C GLY A 208 7.68 6.56 -26.27
N SER A 209 7.39 5.78 -25.23
CA SER A 209 6.08 5.14 -25.00
C SER A 209 5.71 5.24 -23.53
N VAL A 210 4.51 5.73 -23.22
CA VAL A 210 4.01 5.84 -21.85
C VAL A 210 2.58 5.35 -21.74
N ARG A 211 2.18 4.92 -20.54
CA ARG A 211 0.81 4.51 -20.26
C ARG A 211 -0.04 5.74 -20.00
N ILE A 212 -1.12 5.88 -20.76
CA ILE A 212 -2.18 6.85 -20.49
C ILE A 212 -3.41 6.10 -19.97
N PHE A 213 -4.23 6.79 -19.19
CA PHE A 213 -5.47 6.25 -18.64
C PHE A 213 -6.65 6.98 -19.26
N ILE A 214 -7.56 6.22 -19.86
CA ILE A 214 -8.84 6.72 -20.36
C ILE A 214 -9.92 6.45 -19.29
N TYR A 215 -10.68 7.47 -18.97
CA TYR A 215 -11.61 7.48 -17.84
C TYR A 215 -12.93 8.15 -18.25
N PRO A 216 -14.10 7.50 -18.05
CA PRO A 216 -15.40 8.13 -18.19
C PRO A 216 -15.72 8.91 -16.92
N SER A 217 -16.22 10.14 -17.04
CA SER A 217 -16.60 10.92 -15.85
C SER A 217 -17.77 10.32 -15.04
N THR A 218 -18.52 9.37 -15.61
CA THR A 218 -19.81 8.92 -15.07
C THR A 218 -19.73 7.69 -14.15
N ASN A 219 -18.81 6.75 -14.37
CA ASN A 219 -18.82 5.45 -13.68
C ASN A 219 -17.49 5.05 -13.02
N GLY A 220 -16.46 5.92 -13.04
CA GLY A 220 -15.21 5.66 -12.34
C GLY A 220 -14.27 4.65 -13.01
N SER A 221 -14.79 3.79 -13.89
CA SER A 221 -14.05 2.64 -14.43
C SER A 221 -13.26 3.05 -15.66
N GLY A 222 -11.94 2.93 -15.60
CA GLY A 222 -11.07 3.36 -16.69
C GLY A 222 -10.03 2.31 -17.04
N GLU A 223 -9.45 2.47 -18.22
CA GLU A 223 -8.53 1.52 -18.81
C GLU A 223 -7.24 2.19 -19.22
N PHE A 224 -6.17 1.40 -19.29
CA PHE A 224 -4.88 1.90 -19.74
C PHE A 224 -4.68 1.61 -21.22
N LEU A 225 -4.11 2.59 -21.90
CA LEU A 225 -3.61 2.47 -23.27
C LEU A 225 -2.13 2.84 -23.29
N ASN A 226 -1.39 2.30 -24.26
CA ASN A 226 0.00 2.67 -24.51
C ASN A 226 0.03 3.80 -25.54
N TYR A 227 0.47 4.98 -25.13
CA TYR A 227 0.62 6.15 -25.97
C TYR A 227 2.04 6.24 -26.52
N THR A 228 2.19 6.16 -27.85
CA THR A 228 3.48 6.00 -28.53
C THR A 228 3.89 7.17 -29.41
N GLY A 229 2.97 8.10 -29.73
CA GLY A 229 3.27 9.24 -30.59
C GLY A 229 2.07 10.13 -30.85
N GLU A 230 2.26 11.18 -31.63
CA GLU A 230 1.22 12.18 -31.94
C GLU A 230 1.17 12.40 -33.46
N ASN A 231 -0.03 12.48 -34.04
CA ASN A 231 -0.23 12.95 -35.41
C ASN A 231 -0.78 14.37 -35.40
N PHE A 232 -0.16 15.25 -36.19
CA PHE A 232 -0.57 16.63 -36.36
C PHE A 232 -1.23 16.79 -37.73
N TYR A 233 -2.50 17.16 -37.72
CA TYR A 233 -3.28 17.38 -38.93
C TYR A 233 -3.40 18.89 -39.19
N PRO A 234 -2.70 19.43 -40.21
CA PRO A 234 -2.88 20.82 -40.59
C PRO A 234 -4.31 21.01 -41.12
N THR A 235 -5.01 22.04 -40.65
CA THR A 235 -6.27 22.47 -41.27
C THR A 235 -6.04 23.70 -42.13
N SER A 236 -6.93 23.93 -43.11
CA SER A 236 -6.87 25.06 -44.03
C SER A 236 -6.95 26.43 -43.35
N THR A 237 -7.26 26.49 -42.05
CA THR A 237 -7.48 27.72 -41.28
C THR A 237 -6.38 28.00 -40.24
N SER A 238 -5.14 27.52 -40.44
CA SER A 238 -3.97 27.72 -39.55
C SER A 238 -4.00 26.99 -38.19
N THR A 239 -5.10 26.31 -37.89
CA THR A 239 -5.32 25.57 -36.65
C THR A 239 -4.98 24.09 -36.84
N THR A 240 -4.27 23.48 -35.88
CA THR A 240 -3.79 22.09 -36.00
C THR A 240 -4.64 21.18 -35.13
N SER A 241 -5.22 20.13 -35.72
CA SER A 241 -5.82 19.06 -34.91
C SER A 241 -4.73 18.09 -34.49
N THR A 242 -4.81 17.55 -33.27
CA THR A 242 -3.83 16.57 -32.79
C THR A 242 -4.53 15.30 -32.32
N SER A 243 -4.04 14.16 -32.81
CA SER A 243 -4.40 12.84 -32.28
C SER A 243 -3.21 12.20 -31.58
N LEU A 244 -3.50 11.43 -30.54
CA LEU A 244 -2.57 10.56 -29.84
C LEU A 244 -2.60 9.19 -30.52
N ILE A 245 -1.44 8.71 -30.95
CA ILE A 245 -1.24 7.34 -31.43
C ILE A 245 -1.19 6.44 -30.21
N VAL A 246 -2.14 5.51 -30.12
CA VAL A 246 -2.32 4.64 -28.98
C VAL A 246 -2.41 3.18 -29.40
N ASN A 247 -2.01 2.28 -28.51
CA ASN A 247 -2.13 0.84 -28.67
C ASN A 247 -2.75 0.23 -27.42
N GLY A 248 -3.66 -0.71 -27.60
CA GLY A 248 -4.34 -1.40 -26.50
C GLY A 248 -5.73 -1.87 -26.93
N THR A 249 -6.42 -2.54 -26.02
CA THR A 249 -7.82 -2.93 -26.22
C THR A 249 -8.62 -2.42 -25.04
N LEU A 250 -9.66 -1.65 -25.37
CA LEU A 250 -10.69 -1.18 -24.47
C LEU A 250 -11.80 -2.21 -24.44
N THR A 251 -12.04 -2.73 -23.25
CA THR A 251 -13.20 -3.55 -22.92
C THR A 251 -14.45 -2.68 -22.73
N GLY A 252 -14.27 -1.43 -22.28
CA GLY A 252 -15.32 -0.44 -22.12
C GLY A 252 -15.63 0.36 -23.39
N THR A 253 -16.81 0.97 -23.38
CA THR A 253 -17.21 1.99 -24.36
C THR A 253 -17.22 3.37 -23.68
N TYR A 254 -16.45 4.30 -24.22
CA TYR A 254 -16.18 5.61 -23.62
C TYR A 254 -16.86 6.70 -24.45
N ASN A 255 -17.82 7.41 -23.86
CA ASN A 255 -18.45 8.55 -24.54
C ASN A 255 -17.46 9.71 -24.63
N ILE A 256 -17.23 10.21 -25.84
CA ILE A 256 -16.24 11.25 -26.14
C ILE A 256 -16.53 12.55 -25.36
N SER A 257 -17.80 12.89 -25.11
CA SER A 257 -18.17 14.13 -24.40
C SER A 257 -17.81 14.11 -22.91
N SER A 258 -17.70 12.92 -22.31
CA SER A 258 -17.49 12.72 -20.88
C SER A 258 -16.14 12.07 -20.54
N ALA A 259 -15.50 11.44 -21.52
CA ALA A 259 -14.23 10.77 -21.35
C ALA A 259 -13.05 11.75 -21.30
N LYS A 260 -12.10 11.43 -20.42
CA LYS A 260 -10.84 12.16 -20.28
C LYS A 260 -9.68 11.19 -20.44
N ILE A 261 -8.57 11.70 -20.97
CA ILE A 261 -7.28 11.04 -21.00
C ILE A 261 -6.35 11.73 -20.01
N MET A 262 -5.60 10.95 -19.25
CA MET A 262 -4.67 11.47 -18.26
C MET A 262 -3.43 10.60 -18.15
N LEU A 263 -2.29 11.23 -17.84
CA LEU A 263 -1.11 10.53 -17.40
C LEU A 263 -1.21 10.32 -15.89
N ILE A 264 -1.35 9.07 -15.49
CA ILE A 264 -1.40 8.68 -14.08
C ILE A 264 -0.23 7.79 -13.74
N GLU A 265 0.30 7.99 -12.54
CA GLU A 265 1.22 7.06 -11.91
C GLU A 265 0.40 6.10 -11.03
N GLU A 266 0.54 4.79 -11.29
CA GLU A 266 -0.09 3.73 -10.50
C GLU A 266 0.98 3.03 -9.65
N ARG A 267 0.84 3.07 -8.32
CA ARG A 267 1.69 2.35 -7.38
C ARG A 267 0.90 1.25 -6.70
N LYS A 268 1.40 0.03 -6.74
CA LYS A 268 0.78 -1.11 -6.03
C LYS A 268 1.69 -1.59 -4.93
N TYR A 269 1.12 -1.80 -3.76
CA TYR A 269 1.80 -2.39 -2.61
C TYR A 269 1.16 -3.72 -2.27
N ARG A 270 1.99 -4.76 -2.09
CA ARG A 270 1.58 -6.11 -1.71
C ARG A 270 2.73 -6.85 -1.06
N LEU A 271 2.45 -8.01 -0.44
CA LEU A 271 3.52 -8.93 -0.05
C LEU A 271 3.87 -9.84 -1.23
N GLY A 272 5.13 -9.89 -1.60
CA GLY A 272 5.67 -10.87 -2.53
C GLY A 272 6.39 -12.01 -1.84
N CYS A 273 6.75 -13.01 -2.64
CA CYS A 273 7.42 -14.20 -2.14
C CYS A 273 8.85 -13.90 -1.67
N SER A 274 9.26 -14.58 -0.60
CA SER A 274 10.66 -14.57 -0.12
C SER A 274 11.62 -15.28 -1.08
N ASP A 275 11.12 -16.26 -1.82
CA ASP A 275 11.85 -17.01 -2.84
C ASP A 275 11.54 -16.46 -4.22
N SER A 276 12.54 -15.84 -4.88
CA SER A 276 12.39 -15.27 -6.22
C SER A 276 12.17 -16.32 -7.32
N SER A 277 12.36 -17.60 -7.03
CA SER A 277 12.08 -18.69 -7.98
C SER A 277 10.60 -19.06 -8.06
N ILE A 278 9.79 -18.62 -7.09
CA ILE A 278 8.37 -18.92 -7.00
C ILE A 278 7.58 -17.67 -7.39
N SER A 279 6.65 -17.81 -8.32
CA SER A 279 5.74 -16.71 -8.67
C SER A 279 4.86 -16.35 -7.47
N ASP A 280 4.55 -15.07 -7.28
CA ASP A 280 3.77 -14.64 -6.10
C ASP A 280 2.39 -15.33 -6.00
N ALA A 281 1.76 -15.64 -7.14
CA ALA A 281 0.46 -16.32 -7.19
C ALA A 281 0.51 -17.77 -6.69
N SER A 282 1.68 -18.41 -6.79
CA SER A 282 1.94 -19.77 -6.29
C SER A 282 2.62 -19.80 -4.92
N CYS A 283 2.95 -18.64 -4.35
CA CYS A 283 3.71 -18.57 -3.12
C CYS A 283 2.83 -18.98 -1.93
N PRO A 284 3.28 -19.95 -1.10
CA PRO A 284 2.61 -20.26 0.16
C PRO A 284 2.46 -19.02 1.04
N THR A 285 1.34 -18.89 1.76
CA THR A 285 1.03 -17.69 2.54
C THR A 285 2.05 -17.41 3.64
N ASP A 286 2.70 -18.44 4.18
CA ASP A 286 3.80 -18.33 5.15
C ASP A 286 5.12 -17.84 4.54
N LYS A 287 5.24 -17.85 3.22
CA LYS A 287 6.40 -17.41 2.44
C LYS A 287 6.27 -16.01 1.85
N LEU A 288 5.10 -15.38 1.97
CA LEU A 288 4.87 -13.97 1.63
C LEU A 288 5.44 -13.08 2.74
N GLN A 289 6.59 -12.48 2.47
CA GLN A 289 7.40 -11.82 3.51
C GLN A 289 7.98 -10.47 3.07
N ASN A 290 7.99 -10.20 1.77
CA ASN A 290 8.64 -9.03 1.21
C ASN A 290 7.56 -8.04 0.80
N LEU A 291 7.47 -6.89 1.47
CA LEU A 291 6.65 -5.79 0.99
C LEU A 291 7.25 -5.28 -0.32
N GLN A 292 6.47 -5.37 -1.39
CA GLN A 292 6.87 -4.98 -2.74
C GLN A 292 6.13 -3.75 -3.21
N LEU A 293 6.81 -2.95 -4.02
CA LEU A 293 6.25 -1.85 -4.81
C LEU A 293 6.29 -2.20 -6.29
N ILE A 294 5.15 -2.07 -6.96
CA ILE A 294 5.04 -2.15 -8.42
C ILE A 294 4.58 -0.78 -8.93
N VAL A 295 5.39 -0.14 -9.77
CA VAL A 295 5.04 1.15 -10.38
C VAL A 295 4.65 0.93 -11.84
N ASN A 296 3.46 1.35 -12.25
CA ASN A 296 2.99 1.27 -13.64
C ASN A 296 3.12 -0.15 -14.26
N ASN A 297 2.83 -1.20 -13.50
CA ASN A 297 2.99 -2.61 -13.90
C ASN A 297 4.43 -2.99 -14.32
N SER A 298 5.44 -2.30 -13.81
CA SER A 298 6.85 -2.70 -13.93
C SER A 298 7.17 -3.89 -13.01
N ASN A 299 8.42 -4.35 -13.06
CA ASN A 299 8.90 -5.40 -12.17
C ASN A 299 8.78 -4.96 -10.70
N PRO A 300 8.34 -5.85 -9.79
CA PRO A 300 8.22 -5.53 -8.38
C PRO A 300 9.59 -5.23 -7.77
N VAL A 301 9.63 -4.22 -6.90
CA VAL A 301 10.80 -3.83 -6.11
C VAL A 301 10.55 -4.17 -4.64
N ASN A 302 11.43 -4.96 -4.03
CA ASN A 302 11.36 -5.26 -2.60
C ASN A 302 11.72 -4.01 -1.79
N LEU A 303 10.83 -3.59 -0.90
CA LEU A 303 11.02 -2.44 -0.03
C LEU A 303 11.48 -2.85 1.37
N VAL A 304 10.77 -3.82 1.97
CA VAL A 304 10.97 -4.25 3.35
C VAL A 304 10.74 -5.75 3.45
N ASN A 305 11.63 -6.45 4.16
CA ASN A 305 11.55 -7.90 4.33
C ASN A 305 10.95 -8.27 5.71
N LYS A 306 10.62 -9.55 5.87
CA LYS A 306 10.11 -10.14 7.12
C LYS A 306 8.77 -9.54 7.60
N ILE A 307 7.88 -9.17 6.68
CA ILE A 307 6.51 -8.77 6.97
C ILE A 307 5.60 -9.99 6.80
N GLY A 308 5.07 -10.53 7.89
CA GLY A 308 4.22 -11.72 7.87
C GLY A 308 2.75 -11.44 7.53
N ASN A 309 2.27 -10.21 7.72
CA ASN A 309 0.95 -9.80 7.29
C ASN A 309 0.92 -8.32 6.90
N PHE A 310 0.22 -8.02 5.81
CA PHE A 310 -0.06 -6.67 5.32
C PHE A 310 -1.54 -6.57 4.99
N ALA A 311 -2.33 -6.02 5.91
CA ALA A 311 -3.76 -5.85 5.75
C ALA A 311 -4.08 -4.37 5.60
N VAL A 312 -4.95 -4.04 4.66
CA VAL A 312 -5.40 -2.67 4.41
C VAL A 312 -6.92 -2.62 4.54
N THR A 313 -7.42 -1.66 5.30
CA THR A 313 -8.84 -1.32 5.35
C THR A 313 -9.05 0.15 5.10
N ALA A 314 -10.22 0.48 4.59
CA ALA A 314 -10.65 1.83 4.29
C ALA A 314 -11.93 2.14 5.07
N THR A 315 -11.98 3.31 5.69
CA THR A 315 -13.20 3.86 6.27
C THR A 315 -13.84 4.77 5.23
N ILE A 316 -15.03 4.42 4.76
CA ILE A 316 -15.82 5.20 3.80
C ILE A 316 -16.94 5.89 4.59
N GLN A 317 -17.07 7.20 4.44
CA GLN A 317 -18.15 7.98 5.04
C GLN A 317 -19.17 8.35 3.97
N GLN A 318 -20.42 7.94 4.17
CA GLN A 318 -21.51 8.27 3.26
C GLN A 318 -22.65 8.96 4.00
N ASP A 319 -23.29 9.89 3.31
CA ASP A 319 -24.56 10.48 3.73
C ASP A 319 -25.66 9.49 3.33
N ILE A 320 -26.29 8.85 4.31
CA ILE A 320 -27.42 7.94 4.09
C ILE A 320 -28.68 8.77 3.83
N THR A 321 -28.83 9.85 4.59
CA THR A 321 -29.87 10.86 4.43
C THR A 321 -29.24 12.25 4.53
N SER A 322 -29.99 13.31 4.23
CA SER A 322 -29.50 14.69 4.36
C SER A 322 -29.04 15.08 5.76
N THR A 323 -29.37 14.29 6.78
CA THR A 323 -29.03 14.55 8.18
C THR A 323 -28.20 13.45 8.84
N THR A 324 -28.02 12.30 8.17
CA THR A 324 -27.39 11.12 8.77
C THR A 324 -26.19 10.68 7.95
N THR A 325 -25.01 10.75 8.57
CA THR A 325 -23.77 10.22 8.02
C THR A 325 -23.44 8.89 8.70
N ALA A 326 -22.94 7.94 7.92
CA ALA A 326 -22.48 6.65 8.44
C ALA A 326 -21.09 6.31 7.92
N GLN A 327 -20.33 5.59 8.75
CA GLN A 327 -19.00 5.12 8.40
C GLN A 327 -19.00 3.60 8.22
N PHE A 328 -18.45 3.18 7.09
CA PHE A 328 -18.33 1.80 6.68
C PHE A 328 -16.85 1.42 6.61
N LEU A 329 -16.47 0.34 7.28
CA LEU A 329 -15.13 -0.24 7.19
C LEU A 329 -15.11 -1.27 6.07
N CYS A 330 -14.38 -0.97 5.00
CA CYS A 330 -14.28 -1.80 3.81
C CYS A 330 -12.87 -2.36 3.65
N TRP A 331 -12.77 -3.60 3.18
CA TRP A 331 -11.47 -4.24 2.89
C TRP A 331 -11.30 -4.67 1.44
N ILE A 332 -12.34 -4.49 0.60
CA ILE A 332 -12.24 -4.60 -0.86
C ILE A 332 -12.90 -3.36 -1.46
N ILE A 333 -12.11 -2.63 -2.25
CA ILE A 333 -12.52 -1.47 -3.03
C ILE A 333 -12.03 -1.71 -4.47
N THR A 334 -12.96 -1.90 -5.39
CA THR A 334 -12.69 -2.11 -6.81
C THR A 334 -13.05 -0.87 -7.62
N GLN A 335 -12.69 -0.84 -8.89
CA GLN A 335 -13.09 0.25 -9.79
C GLN A 335 -14.62 0.33 -9.96
N ALA A 336 -15.32 -0.80 -9.84
CA ALA A 336 -16.78 -0.87 -9.90
C ALA A 336 -17.47 -0.48 -8.58
N GLY A 337 -16.69 -0.21 -7.53
CA GLY A 337 -17.18 0.15 -6.19
C GLY A 337 -16.64 -0.75 -5.08
N ALA A 338 -17.10 -0.51 -3.85
CA ALA A 338 -16.73 -1.30 -2.68
C ALA A 338 -17.76 -2.41 -2.42
N THR A 339 -17.28 -3.65 -2.32
CA THR A 339 -18.14 -4.85 -2.34
C THR A 339 -18.14 -5.63 -1.02
N THR A 340 -17.20 -5.37 -0.11
CA THR A 340 -17.15 -6.02 1.20
C THR A 340 -16.86 -4.99 2.30
N CYS A 341 -17.94 -4.43 2.82
CA CYS A 341 -17.93 -3.46 3.90
C CYS A 341 -18.66 -4.01 5.13
N SER A 342 -18.30 -3.48 6.29
CA SER A 342 -18.96 -3.69 7.57
C SER A 342 -19.26 -2.34 8.21
N ASN A 343 -20.31 -2.27 9.02
CA ASN A 343 -20.52 -1.11 9.90
C ASN A 343 -19.33 -1.03 10.87
N ASN A 344 -18.92 0.18 11.22
CA ASN A 344 -17.95 0.42 12.29
C ASN A 344 -18.71 0.61 13.62
N PRO A 345 -18.48 -0.21 14.68
CA PRO A 345 -17.51 -1.29 14.80
C PRO A 345 -17.95 -2.62 14.16
N PRO A 346 -17.01 -3.49 13.75
CA PRO A 346 -17.34 -4.75 13.09
C PRO A 346 -18.22 -5.62 14.01
N PRO A 347 -19.37 -6.13 13.53
CA PRO A 347 -20.13 -7.12 14.27
C PRO A 347 -19.27 -8.37 14.47
N SER A 348 -19.54 -9.13 15.54
CA SER A 348 -18.89 -10.41 15.86
C SER A 348 -19.07 -11.50 14.79
N SER A 349 -19.80 -11.20 13.72
CA SER A 349 -19.99 -12.03 12.53
C SER A 349 -19.85 -11.16 11.28
N PRO A 350 -19.11 -11.60 10.23
CA PRO A 350 -18.90 -10.82 9.01
C PRO A 350 -20.20 -10.75 8.18
N ALA A 351 -21.12 -9.87 8.56
CA ALA A 351 -22.21 -9.48 7.68
C ALA A 351 -21.60 -8.63 6.55
N THR A 352 -21.69 -9.13 5.32
CA THR A 352 -21.31 -8.35 4.14
C THR A 352 -22.38 -7.29 3.92
N ILE A 353 -22.04 -6.03 4.17
CA ILE A 353 -22.94 -4.90 3.96
C ILE A 353 -22.60 -4.29 2.61
N THR A 354 -23.59 -4.21 1.73
CA THR A 354 -23.51 -3.41 0.50
C THR A 354 -23.66 -1.94 0.88
N LEU A 355 -22.77 -1.08 0.37
CA LEU A 355 -22.91 0.36 0.57
C LEU A 355 -24.26 0.86 0.02
N PRO A 356 -24.95 1.77 0.73
CA PRO A 356 -26.23 2.31 0.25
C PRO A 356 -26.07 3.12 -1.04
N ASN A 357 -24.93 3.79 -1.21
CA ASN A 357 -24.61 4.61 -2.39
C ASN A 357 -23.36 4.08 -3.08
N SER A 358 -23.24 4.35 -4.39
CA SER A 358 -22.01 4.07 -5.14
C SER A 358 -20.82 4.78 -4.49
N TYR A 359 -19.71 4.06 -4.36
CA TYR A 359 -18.49 4.59 -3.78
C TYR A 359 -17.91 5.70 -4.66
N VAL A 360 -17.60 6.85 -4.05
CA VAL A 360 -16.90 7.96 -4.67
C VAL A 360 -15.63 8.24 -3.87
N TRP A 361 -14.52 8.55 -4.53
CA TRP A 361 -13.24 8.80 -3.85
C TRP A 361 -13.32 9.89 -2.78
N SER A 362 -14.11 10.94 -2.99
CA SER A 362 -14.37 11.98 -1.98
C SER A 362 -14.94 11.44 -0.66
N GLN A 363 -15.64 10.30 -0.67
CA GLN A 363 -16.21 9.65 0.51
C GLN A 363 -15.18 8.87 1.34
N LEU A 364 -13.96 8.67 0.84
CA LEU A 364 -12.93 7.96 1.59
C LEU A 364 -12.42 8.82 2.75
N TYR A 365 -12.76 8.44 3.97
CA TYR A 365 -12.41 9.18 5.18
C TYR A 365 -11.00 8.82 5.70
N SER A 366 -10.65 7.54 5.70
CA SER A 366 -9.36 7.10 6.22
C SER A 366 -8.92 5.75 5.66
N ILE A 367 -7.62 5.48 5.67
CA ILE A 367 -7.05 4.18 5.33
C ILE A 367 -6.23 3.68 6.51
N ASN A 368 -6.61 2.54 7.06
CA ASN A 368 -5.85 1.86 8.08
C ASN A 368 -4.97 0.79 7.43
N VAL A 369 -3.67 0.89 7.69
CA VAL A 369 -2.71 -0.16 7.30
C VAL A 369 -2.30 -0.89 8.56
N THR A 370 -2.41 -2.20 8.53
CA THR A 370 -2.05 -3.11 9.59
C THR A 370 -0.90 -3.99 9.11
N LEU A 371 0.18 -4.02 9.89
CA LEU A 371 1.36 -4.81 9.62
C LEU A 371 1.66 -5.74 10.79
N LYS A 372 2.00 -6.99 10.49
CA LYS A 372 2.56 -7.97 11.45
C LYS A 372 3.92 -8.42 10.93
N PRO A 373 4.99 -8.40 11.74
CA PRO A 373 6.26 -8.96 11.35
C PRO A 373 6.20 -10.48 11.37
N GLN A 374 7.04 -11.12 10.56
CA GLN A 374 7.13 -12.56 10.50
C GLN A 374 8.08 -13.10 11.58
N GLY A 375 7.77 -14.26 12.15
CA GLY A 375 8.67 -14.98 13.06
C GLY A 375 8.83 -14.36 14.46
N VAL A 376 8.18 -13.24 14.73
CA VAL A 376 8.09 -12.64 16.08
C VAL A 376 6.76 -13.06 16.71
N SER A 377 6.71 -13.14 18.04
CA SER A 377 5.52 -13.62 18.76
C SER A 377 4.23 -12.91 18.31
N ASN A 378 3.11 -13.62 18.40
CA ASN A 378 1.81 -13.23 17.84
C ASN A 378 1.28 -11.86 18.27
N ASN A 379 1.88 -11.23 19.27
CA ASN A 379 1.39 -9.99 19.86
C ASN A 379 1.99 -8.72 19.22
N LEU A 380 3.03 -8.83 18.39
CA LEU A 380 3.59 -7.66 17.73
C LEU A 380 2.81 -7.37 16.44
N GLN A 381 1.78 -6.53 16.54
CA GLN A 381 1.00 -6.03 15.41
C GLN A 381 0.89 -4.52 15.56
N GLN A 382 1.08 -3.80 14.45
CA GLN A 382 0.92 -2.34 14.44
C GLN A 382 -0.11 -1.95 13.40
N THR A 383 -0.93 -0.96 13.73
CA THR A 383 -1.89 -0.36 12.82
C THR A 383 -1.66 1.14 12.81
N GLN A 384 -1.56 1.73 11.62
CA GLN A 384 -1.53 3.18 11.44
C GLN A 384 -2.68 3.62 10.56
N ASN A 385 -3.31 4.72 10.96
CA ASN A 385 -4.37 5.37 10.20
C ASN A 385 -3.78 6.51 9.38
N PHE A 386 -4.12 6.55 8.09
CA PHE A 386 -3.70 7.56 7.14
C PHE A 386 -4.91 8.30 6.60
N LEU A 387 -4.78 9.62 6.48
CA LEU A 387 -5.79 10.49 5.89
C LEU A 387 -5.36 10.82 4.45
N PRO A 388 -6.08 10.34 3.43
CA PRO A 388 -5.79 10.67 2.05
C PRO A 388 -6.11 12.14 1.75
N ARG A 389 -5.51 12.69 0.68
CA ARG A 389 -5.54 14.12 0.39
C ARG A 389 -6.93 14.69 0.17
N ASN A 390 -7.87 13.89 -0.36
CA ASN A 390 -9.25 14.28 -0.57
C ASN A 390 -9.92 14.78 0.72
N VAL A 391 -9.51 14.29 1.89
CA VAL A 391 -10.10 14.68 3.19
C VAL A 391 -9.62 16.05 3.65
N LEU A 392 -8.44 16.51 3.20
CA LEU A 392 -7.83 17.76 3.68
C LEU A 392 -8.26 19.00 2.87
N ASN A 393 -8.95 18.81 1.76
CA ASN A 393 -9.32 19.87 0.82
C ASN A 393 -10.82 20.26 0.88
N TYR A 394 -11.58 19.72 1.84
CA TYR A 394 -13.00 20.06 2.06
C TYR A 394 -13.23 20.70 3.43
#